data_AF-A0A0C9ZTG6-F1
#
_entry.id   AF-A0A0C9ZTG6-F1
#
_cell.length_a   1.000
_cell.length_b   1.000
_cell.length_c   1.000
_cell.angle_alpha   90.00
_cell.angle_beta   90.00
_cell.angle_gamma   90.00
#
_symmetry.space_group_name_H-M   'P 1'
#
loop_
_entity.id
_entity.type
_entity.pdbx_description
1 polymer ?
#
loop_
_entity_poly.entity_id
_entity_poly.type
_entity_poly.pdbx_seq_one_letter_code
_entity_poly.pdbx_strand_id
1 'polypeptide(L)'
;LMECGLFACSPVAPTLAVDLCVLEFMRRLFVWLTPNTTAWCEALESFLDAQGYQLKSKDNLQRRFSNAYHWYTVLTIHAEDHITGLVHSPQVSEQQGARLQPSDYLCACCPLCFGGGGPQRANADQEE
;
A
#
# COMPACT_ATOMS: atom_id res chain seq x y z
N LEU A 1 -12.64 5.79 15.89
CA LEU A 1 -12.60 6.64 14.67
C LEU A 1 -12.29 5.80 13.45
N MET A 2 -11.08 5.22 13.32
CA MET A 2 -10.73 4.40 12.15
C MET A 2 -11.60 3.14 12.00
N GLU A 3 -11.95 2.48 13.09
CA GLU A 3 -12.91 1.36 13.08
C GLU A 3 -14.31 1.75 12.55
N CYS A 4 -14.64 3.04 12.62
CA CYS A 4 -15.90 3.60 12.11
C CYS A 4 -15.76 4.19 10.70
N GLY A 5 -14.61 4.01 10.03
CA GLY A 5 -14.35 4.60 8.72
C GLY A 5 -13.98 6.09 8.74
N LEU A 6 -13.67 6.66 9.91
CA LEU A 6 -13.36 8.09 10.05
C LEU A 6 -11.87 8.33 10.31
N PHE A 7 -11.30 9.32 9.63
CA PHE A 7 -9.91 9.74 9.72
C PHE A 7 -9.78 11.15 10.27
N ALA A 8 -8.90 11.33 11.26
CA ALA A 8 -8.80 12.58 11.99
C ALA A 8 -7.94 13.62 11.23
N CYS A 9 -8.27 14.91 11.35
CA CYS A 9 -7.54 15.99 10.68
C CYS A 9 -6.16 16.29 11.26
N SER A 10 -5.83 15.75 12.44
CA SER A 10 -4.53 15.89 13.09
C SER A 10 -4.29 14.68 13.98
N PRO A 11 -3.05 14.17 14.07
CA PRO A 11 -2.72 13.05 14.94
C PRO A 11 -2.73 13.42 16.44
N VAL A 12 -2.46 14.69 16.79
CA VAL A 12 -2.25 15.11 18.19
C VAL A 12 -3.46 15.85 18.77
N ALA A 13 -4.19 16.61 17.95
CA ALA A 13 -5.34 17.39 18.40
C ALA A 13 -6.40 17.51 17.29
N PRO A 14 -7.21 16.47 17.06
CA PRO A 14 -8.18 16.46 15.98
C PRO A 14 -9.40 17.32 16.29
N THR A 15 -9.75 18.22 15.38
CA THR A 15 -10.94 19.10 15.44
C THR A 15 -11.98 18.77 14.37
N LEU A 16 -11.65 17.86 13.46
CA LEU A 16 -12.48 17.36 12.38
C LEU A 16 -12.10 15.90 12.13
N ALA A 17 -13.09 15.07 11.82
CA ALA A 17 -12.87 13.76 11.25
C ALA A 17 -13.54 13.71 9.88
N VAL A 18 -12.85 13.14 8.90
CA VAL A 18 -13.28 13.00 7.51
C VAL A 18 -13.46 11.51 7.22
N ASP A 19 -14.52 11.16 6.51
CA ASP A 19 -14.77 9.79 6.09
C ASP A 19 -13.65 9.28 5.14
N LEU A 20 -13.23 8.03 5.34
CA LEU A 20 -12.16 7.39 4.55
C LEU A 20 -12.54 7.25 3.08
N CYS A 21 -13.81 7.00 2.76
CA CYS A 21 -14.26 6.91 1.37
C CYS A 21 -14.19 8.29 0.69
N VAL A 22 -14.47 9.38 1.40
CA VAL A 22 -14.28 10.75 0.88
C VAL A 22 -12.81 11.03 0.60
N LEU A 23 -11.91 10.65 1.51
CA LEU A 23 -10.48 10.85 1.33
C LEU A 23 -9.93 10.02 0.16
N GLU A 24 -10.33 8.76 0.04
CA GLU A 24 -9.92 7.88 -1.07
C GLU A 24 -10.51 8.36 -2.40
N PHE A 25 -11.76 8.81 -2.41
CA PHE A 25 -12.38 9.43 -3.59
C PHE A 25 -11.56 10.63 -4.06
N MET A 26 -11.16 11.51 -3.14
CA MET A 26 -10.35 12.68 -3.46
C MET A 26 -8.95 12.31 -3.94
N ARG A 27 -8.33 11.29 -3.33
CA ARG A 27 -7.04 10.77 -3.80
C ARG A 27 -7.11 10.32 -5.25
N ARG A 28 -8.15 9.59 -5.64
CA ARG A 28 -8.37 9.16 -7.02
C ARG A 28 -8.71 10.32 -7.95
N LEU A 29 -9.52 11.26 -7.50
CA LEU A 29 -9.92 12.43 -8.29
C LEU A 29 -8.71 13.29 -8.67
N PHE A 30 -7.78 13.50 -7.74
CA PHE A 30 -6.60 14.35 -7.96
C PHE A 30 -5.53 13.75 -8.89
N VAL A 31 -5.69 12.49 -9.30
CA VAL A 31 -4.91 11.92 -10.42
C VAL A 31 -5.35 12.54 -11.76
N TRP A 32 -6.62 12.93 -11.87
CA TRP A 32 -7.24 13.41 -13.11
C TRP A 32 -7.50 14.91 -13.11
N LEU A 33 -7.49 15.55 -11.95
CA LEU A 33 -7.70 16.97 -11.76
C LEU A 33 -6.56 17.55 -10.93
N THR A 34 -6.14 18.77 -11.26
CA THR A 34 -5.25 19.53 -10.38
C THR A 34 -5.90 19.63 -9.00
N PRO A 35 -5.21 19.28 -7.91
CA PRO A 35 -5.77 19.26 -6.57
C PRO A 35 -6.19 20.67 -6.13
N ASN A 36 -7.48 20.98 -6.28
CA ASN A 36 -8.07 22.24 -5.85
C ASN A 36 -8.90 22.03 -4.58
N THR A 37 -8.19 21.72 -3.49
CA THR A 37 -8.82 21.52 -2.18
C THR A 37 -9.53 22.78 -1.69
N THR A 38 -9.08 23.98 -2.08
CA THR A 38 -9.71 25.26 -1.76
C THR A 38 -11.12 25.35 -2.31
N ALA A 39 -11.29 25.28 -3.63
CA ALA A 39 -12.60 25.47 -4.25
C ALA A 39 -13.59 24.40 -3.83
N TRP A 40 -13.12 23.15 -3.66
CA TRP A 40 -13.97 22.09 -3.14
C TRP A 40 -14.40 22.34 -1.68
N CYS A 41 -13.47 22.75 -0.81
CA CYS A 41 -13.82 23.03 0.59
C CYS A 41 -14.75 24.23 0.72
N GLU A 42 -14.55 25.30 -0.06
CA GLU A 42 -15.45 26.46 -0.07
C GLU A 42 -16.85 26.07 -0.54
N ALA A 43 -16.96 25.28 -1.60
CA ALA A 43 -18.24 24.76 -2.07
C ALA A 43 -18.91 23.87 -1.03
N LEU A 44 -18.14 23.01 -0.35
CA LEU A 44 -18.65 22.13 0.70
C LEU A 44 -19.09 22.93 1.95
N GLU A 45 -18.32 23.92 2.39
CA GLU A 45 -18.70 24.81 3.48
C GLU A 45 -19.99 25.56 3.14
N SER A 46 -20.09 26.11 1.93
CA SER A 46 -21.31 26.80 1.47
C SER A 46 -22.52 25.87 1.43
N PHE A 47 -22.34 24.64 0.95
CA PHE A 47 -23.40 23.63 0.94
C PHE A 47 -23.86 23.28 2.36
N LEU A 48 -22.93 23.04 3.29
CA LEU A 48 -23.24 22.70 4.68
C LEU A 48 -23.92 23.86 5.40
N ASP A 49 -23.48 25.09 5.17
CA ASP A 49 -24.10 26.29 5.73
C ASP A 49 -25.55 26.44 5.26
N ALA A 50 -25.82 26.20 3.97
CA ALA A 50 -27.19 26.19 3.42
C ALA A 50 -28.08 25.10 4.04
N GLN A 51 -27.50 24.02 4.55
CA GLN A 51 -28.20 22.95 5.29
C GLN A 51 -28.31 23.24 6.81
N GLY A 52 -27.83 24.39 7.28
CA GLY A 52 -27.86 24.80 8.69
C GLY A 52 -26.69 24.28 9.52
N TYR A 53 -25.70 23.63 8.91
CA TYR A 53 -24.49 23.15 9.60
C TYR A 53 -23.39 24.22 9.57
N GLN A 54 -23.29 24.99 10.66
CA GLN A 54 -22.25 26.04 10.78
C GLN A 54 -20.96 25.49 11.37
N LEU A 55 -19.91 25.47 10.56
CA LEU A 55 -18.55 25.11 10.97
C LEU A 55 -17.88 26.30 11.69
N LYS A 56 -18.35 26.66 12.89
CA LYS A 56 -17.76 27.72 13.73
C LYS A 56 -16.43 27.25 14.35
N SER A 57 -15.39 27.22 13.54
CA SER A 57 -14.03 26.84 13.95
C SER A 57 -13.07 27.99 13.72
N LYS A 58 -12.03 28.08 14.56
CA LYS A 58 -10.93 29.03 14.39
C LYS A 58 -10.21 28.84 13.04
N ASP A 59 -10.15 27.59 12.58
CA ASP A 59 -9.59 27.21 11.29
C ASP A 59 -10.71 26.85 10.30
N ASN A 60 -10.60 27.34 9.06
CA ASN A 60 -11.52 26.98 7.97
C ASN A 60 -11.45 25.46 7.66
N LEU A 61 -12.50 24.93 7.04
CA LEU A 61 -12.61 23.53 6.62
C LEU A 61 -11.45 23.16 5.69
N GLN A 62 -11.06 24.06 4.80
CA GLN A 62 -9.92 23.89 3.91
C GLN A 62 -8.68 23.43 4.66
N ARG A 63 -8.21 24.19 5.66
CA ARG A 63 -7.00 23.85 6.41
C ARG A 63 -7.11 22.50 7.10
N ARG A 64 -8.26 22.22 7.73
CA ARG A 64 -8.49 20.96 8.45
C ARG A 64 -8.57 19.76 7.50
N PHE A 65 -9.26 19.91 6.38
CA PHE A 65 -9.35 18.90 5.35
C PHE A 65 -7.99 18.64 4.69
N SER A 66 -7.24 19.69 4.32
CA SER A 66 -5.90 19.56 3.75
C SER A 66 -4.97 18.79 4.70
N ASN A 67 -5.04 19.03 6.01
CA ASN A 67 -4.27 18.27 6.98
C ASN A 67 -4.71 16.79 7.04
N ALA A 68 -6.02 16.51 7.10
CA ALA A 68 -6.54 15.15 7.06
C ALA A 68 -6.04 14.40 5.81
N TYR A 69 -6.19 15.04 4.65
CA TYR A 69 -5.81 14.50 3.35
C TYR A 69 -4.31 14.24 3.24
N HIS A 70 -3.49 15.16 3.76
CA HIS A 70 -2.05 15.00 3.81
C HIS A 70 -1.65 13.77 4.63
N TRP A 71 -2.13 13.65 5.86
CA TRP A 71 -1.81 12.52 6.73
C TRP A 71 -2.35 11.19 6.20
N TYR A 72 -3.53 11.22 5.58
CA TYR A 72 -4.08 10.06 4.89
C TYR A 72 -3.19 9.59 3.73
N THR A 73 -2.68 10.54 2.93
CA THR A 73 -1.77 10.23 1.82
C THR A 73 -0.46 9.64 2.34
N VAL A 74 0.12 10.23 3.39
CA VAL A 74 1.35 9.73 4.04
C VAL A 74 1.14 8.31 4.57
N LEU A 75 0.03 8.05 5.28
CA LEU A 75 -0.32 6.72 5.78
C LEU A 75 -0.44 5.71 4.64
N THR A 76 -1.09 6.08 3.55
CA THR A 76 -1.30 5.19 2.39
C THR A 76 0.03 4.82 1.73
N ILE A 77 0.92 5.79 1.53
CA ILE A 77 2.28 5.54 0.98
C ILE A 77 3.05 4.57 1.88
N HIS A 78 3.07 4.82 3.20
CA HIS A 78 3.76 3.93 4.14
C HIS A 78 3.15 2.54 4.22
N ALA A 79 1.82 2.42 4.13
CA ALA A 79 1.14 1.14 4.12
C ALA A 79 1.46 0.34 2.85
N GLU A 80 1.45 0.99 1.68
CA GLU A 80 1.82 0.37 0.40
C GLU A 80 3.28 -0.11 0.42
N ASP A 81 4.21 0.70 0.93
CA ASP A 81 5.62 0.34 1.08
C ASP A 81 5.82 -0.83 2.05
N HIS A 82 5.15 -0.80 3.21
CA HIS A 82 5.21 -1.87 4.20
C HIS A 82 4.67 -3.20 3.66
N ILE A 83 3.53 -3.18 2.96
CA ILE A 83 2.96 -4.39 2.33
C ILE A 83 3.90 -4.91 1.24
N THR A 84 4.45 -4.02 0.41
CA THR A 84 5.42 -4.39 -0.63
C THR A 84 6.65 -5.04 0.00
N GLY A 85 7.18 -4.47 1.09
CA GLY A 85 8.28 -5.05 1.86
C GLY A 85 7.96 -6.45 2.41
N LEU A 86 6.75 -6.68 2.92
CA LEU A 86 6.33 -7.99 3.40
C LEU A 86 6.21 -9.03 2.27
N VAL A 87 5.71 -8.63 1.10
CA VAL A 87 5.58 -9.52 -0.07
C VAL A 87 6.96 -9.90 -0.62
N HIS A 88 7.90 -8.97 -0.64
CA HIS A 88 9.26 -9.20 -1.15
C HIS A 88 10.22 -9.78 -0.10
N SER A 89 9.86 -9.73 1.19
CA SER A 89 10.66 -10.34 2.24
C SER A 89 10.65 -11.87 2.07
N PRO A 90 11.80 -12.50 1.82
CA PRO A 90 11.87 -13.95 1.85
C PRO A 90 11.53 -14.36 3.28
N GLN A 91 10.45 -15.09 3.44
CA GLN A 91 10.01 -15.64 4.72
C GLN A 91 11.20 -16.40 5.37
N VAL A 92 11.96 -15.73 6.24
CA VAL A 92 12.93 -16.35 7.15
C VAL A 92 12.11 -16.97 8.28
N SER A 93 11.40 -18.04 7.94
CA SER A 93 11.00 -19.06 8.89
C SER A 93 12.14 -20.07 8.92
N GLU A 94 12.66 -20.37 10.12
CA GLU A 94 13.79 -21.26 10.40
C GLU A 94 13.62 -22.68 9.81
N GLN A 95 13.89 -22.84 8.51
CA GLN A 95 14.13 -24.13 7.83
C GLN A 95 15.14 -23.97 6.69
N GLN A 96 16.21 -23.21 6.92
CA GLN A 96 17.23 -22.85 5.92
C GLN A 96 18.15 -24.01 5.46
N GLY A 97 17.88 -25.26 5.84
CA GLY A 97 18.61 -26.42 5.33
C GLY A 97 17.98 -27.10 4.09
N ALA A 98 16.68 -26.94 3.83
CA ALA A 98 15.95 -27.81 2.88
C ALA A 98 15.38 -27.11 1.64
N ARG A 99 15.40 -25.78 1.56
CA ARG A 99 14.69 -25.03 0.50
C ARG A 99 15.52 -24.65 -0.73
N LEU A 100 16.79 -25.06 -0.79
CA LEU A 100 17.62 -24.81 -1.98
C LEU A 100 17.50 -25.91 -3.04
N GLN A 101 16.81 -27.02 -2.76
CA GLN A 101 16.60 -28.09 -3.74
C GLN A 101 15.21 -27.97 -4.37
N PRO A 102 15.09 -27.89 -5.71
CA PRO A 102 13.82 -28.02 -6.41
C PRO A 102 13.13 -29.35 -6.07
N SER A 103 11.80 -29.38 -6.05
CA SER A 103 11.04 -30.61 -5.75
C SER A 103 11.25 -31.69 -6.82
N ASP A 104 11.13 -32.96 -6.43
CA ASP A 104 11.31 -34.10 -7.35
C ASP A 104 10.41 -34.02 -8.58
N TYR A 105 9.20 -33.47 -8.41
CA TYR A 105 8.29 -33.22 -9.51
C TYR A 105 8.86 -32.24 -10.54
N LEU A 106 9.44 -31.12 -10.09
CA LEU A 106 10.06 -30.13 -10.98
C LEU A 106 11.33 -30.67 -11.63
N CYS A 107 12.13 -31.45 -10.90
CA CYS A 107 13.29 -32.16 -11.43
C CYS A 107 12.90 -33.14 -12.54
N ALA A 108 11.76 -33.84 -12.39
CA ALA A 108 11.25 -34.76 -13.42
C ALA A 108 10.69 -34.01 -14.65
N CYS A 109 10.02 -32.87 -14.45
CA CYS A 109 9.45 -32.08 -15.54
C CYS A 109 10.52 -31.37 -16.39
N CYS A 110 11.63 -30.92 -15.78
CA CYS A 110 12.74 -30.33 -16.52
C CYS A 110 14.08 -30.59 -15.82
N PRO A 111 14.77 -31.70 -16.15
CA PRO A 111 16.06 -32.03 -15.56
C PRO A 111 17.15 -31.00 -15.90
N LEU A 112 17.03 -30.29 -17.04
CA LEU A 112 17.99 -29.27 -17.47
C LEU A 112 17.93 -27.98 -16.63
N CYS A 113 16.74 -27.59 -16.17
CA CYS A 113 16.56 -26.36 -15.39
C CYS A 113 16.68 -26.59 -13.88
N PHE A 114 16.39 -27.81 -13.39
CA PHE A 114 16.25 -28.10 -11.96
C PHE A 114 17.25 -29.14 -11.43
N GLY A 115 18.32 -29.44 -12.17
CA GLY A 115 19.50 -30.14 -11.63
C GLY A 115 19.45 -31.67 -11.71
N GLY A 116 18.82 -32.24 -12.75
CA GLY A 116 19.04 -33.64 -13.09
C GLY A 116 20.51 -33.85 -13.45
N GLY A 117 21.23 -34.66 -12.69
CA GLY A 117 22.69 -34.84 -12.77
C GLY A 117 23.24 -34.89 -14.20
N GLY A 118 24.19 -34.00 -14.48
CA GLY A 118 24.90 -33.97 -15.77
C GLY A 118 25.62 -35.29 -16.05
N PRO A 119 25.91 -35.61 -17.33
CA PRO A 119 26.47 -36.89 -17.72
C PRO A 119 27.82 -37.10 -17.05
N GLN A 120 27.92 -38.19 -16.31
CA GLN A 120 29.14 -38.67 -15.69
C GLN A 120 30.15 -38.95 -16.82
N ARG A 121 31.25 -38.19 -16.85
CA ARG A 121 32.41 -38.49 -17.70
C ARG A 121 32.93 -39.87 -17.30
N ALA A 122 32.54 -40.89 -18.04
CA ALA A 122 33.20 -42.19 -18.02
C ALA A 122 34.53 -42.04 -18.76
N ASN A 123 35.61 -41.85 -18.00
CA ASN A 123 36.92 -42.32 -18.44
C ASN A 123 36.85 -43.85 -18.51
N ALA A 124 37.12 -44.40 -19.68
CA ALA A 124 37.65 -45.75 -19.84
C ALA A 124 38.51 -45.74 -21.11
N ASP A 125 39.82 -45.61 -20.88
CA ASP A 125 40.85 -46.13 -21.76
C ASP A 125 40.59 -47.62 -22.05
N GLN A 126 40.94 -48.07 -23.26
CA GLN A 126 41.64 -49.33 -23.62
C GLN A 126 41.34 -49.71 -25.09
N GLU A 127 42.35 -49.65 -25.96
CA GLU A 127 43.08 -50.82 -26.57
C GLU A 127 42.24 -51.43 -27.72
N GLU A 128 42.70 -51.61 -28.96
CA GLU A 128 44.01 -51.71 -29.61
C GLU A 128 43.83 -51.39 -31.12
#